data_AF-A0A6C0K4S8-F1
#
_entry.id   AF-A0A6C0K4S8-F1
#
_cell.length_a   1.000
_cell.length_b   1.000
_cell.length_c   1.000
_cell.angle_alpha   90.00
_cell.angle_beta   90.00
_cell.angle_gamma   90.00
#
_symmetry.space_group_name_H-M   'P 1'
#
loop_
_entity.id
_entity.type
_entity.pdbx_description
1 polymer ?
#
loop_
_entity_poly.entity_id
_entity_poly.type
_entity_poly.pdbx_seq_one_letter_code
_entity_poly.pdbx_strand_id
1 'polypeptide(L)'
;MGKKASIETSRLSWMDSFSITGNIAIFALINTLAGAILSYILWYAFDPYDEEDEKTMKVWEDKGLPFQLLDITLELVIIAVTAFWLAYYLNNAPPIIPVRKGLESDITSYTSGMFFMFAVFIFLNDLTEKLKYVFNFILGDWFDYFIPEEGSLLDATVSYSERQRRLHAAQKRHATK
;
A
#
# COMPACT_ATOMS: atom_id res chain seq x y z
N MET A 1 9.87 30.89 -46.42
CA MET A 1 10.25 31.39 -45.07
C MET A 1 9.79 30.37 -44.04
N GLY A 2 10.69 29.47 -43.62
CA GLY A 2 10.37 28.45 -42.61
C GLY A 2 10.47 29.02 -41.21
N LYS A 3 9.37 28.99 -40.44
CA LYS A 3 9.38 29.17 -38.99
C LYS A 3 10.20 28.02 -38.39
N LYS A 4 11.45 28.30 -38.00
CA LYS A 4 12.17 27.45 -37.05
C LYS A 4 11.44 27.58 -35.71
N ALA A 5 10.67 26.56 -35.35
CA ALA A 5 10.26 26.34 -33.98
C ALA A 5 11.55 26.10 -33.18
N SER A 6 11.97 27.11 -32.39
CA SER A 6 13.01 26.93 -31.40
C SER A 6 12.43 26.04 -30.29
N ILE A 7 12.86 24.79 -30.28
CA ILE A 7 12.73 23.92 -29.12
C ILE A 7 13.68 24.50 -28.06
N GLU A 8 13.19 25.44 -27.26
CA GLU A 8 13.87 25.81 -26.03
C GLU A 8 13.72 24.62 -25.07
N THR A 9 14.74 23.76 -25.05
CA THR A 9 15.02 22.89 -23.91
C THR A 9 15.18 23.79 -22.68
N SER A 10 14.11 23.96 -21.91
CA SER A 10 14.11 24.71 -20.65
C SER A 10 15.05 24.02 -19.66
N ARG A 11 16.31 24.46 -19.60
CA ARG A 11 17.24 24.02 -18.55
C ARG A 11 16.66 24.48 -17.22
N LEU A 12 16.39 23.53 -16.32
CA LEU A 12 16.02 23.83 -14.93
C LEU A 12 17.11 24.70 -14.30
N SER A 13 16.73 25.88 -13.80
CA SER A 13 17.62 26.67 -12.95
C SER A 13 17.79 25.95 -11.61
N TRP A 14 18.94 26.15 -10.96
CA TRP A 14 19.16 25.67 -9.59
C TRP A 14 18.05 26.17 -8.64
N MET A 15 17.61 27.42 -8.78
CA MET A 15 16.50 27.96 -7.99
C MET A 15 15.15 27.30 -8.30
N ASP A 16 14.91 26.92 -9.55
CA ASP A 16 13.70 26.19 -9.95
C ASP A 16 13.71 24.80 -9.28
N SER A 17 14.84 24.09 -9.34
CA SER A 17 15.02 22.79 -8.69
C SER A 17 14.78 22.85 -7.18
N PHE A 18 15.34 23.85 -6.48
CA PHE A 18 15.11 24.02 -5.05
C PHE A 18 13.63 24.26 -4.71
N SER A 19 12.95 25.08 -5.52
CA SER A 19 11.55 25.42 -5.31
C SER A 19 10.64 24.21 -5.55
N ILE A 20 10.92 23.42 -6.59
CA ILE A 20 10.22 22.16 -6.90
C ILE A 20 10.43 21.16 -5.76
N THR A 21 11.68 20.90 -5.37
CA THR A 21 12.00 19.97 -4.29
C THR A 21 11.37 20.39 -2.96
N GLY A 22 11.36 21.69 -2.64
CA GLY A 22 10.71 22.22 -1.44
C GLY A 22 9.20 21.97 -1.44
N ASN A 23 8.50 22.25 -2.54
CA ASN A 23 7.07 21.95 -2.65
C ASN A 23 6.79 20.44 -2.55
N ILE A 24 7.61 19.60 -3.19
CA ILE A 24 7.49 18.13 -3.07
C ILE A 24 7.62 17.70 -1.61
N ALA A 25 8.61 18.23 -0.87
CA ALA A 25 8.80 17.88 0.53
C ALA A 25 7.61 18.31 1.41
N ILE A 26 7.07 19.51 1.19
CA ILE A 26 5.90 19.99 1.94
C ILE A 26 4.67 19.14 1.61
N PHE A 27 4.42 18.86 0.33
CA PHE A 27 3.29 18.00 -0.06
C PHE A 27 3.47 16.58 0.47
N ALA A 28 4.67 16.02 0.49
CA ALA A 28 4.93 14.73 1.10
C ALA A 28 4.56 14.73 2.60
N LEU A 29 4.98 15.75 3.36
CA LEU A 29 4.60 15.89 4.78
C LEU A 29 3.09 15.98 4.98
N ILE A 30 2.40 16.78 4.16
CA ILE A 30 0.94 16.92 4.22
C ILE A 30 0.25 15.58 3.91
N ASN A 31 0.69 14.87 2.87
CA ASN A 31 0.14 13.55 2.52
C ASN A 31 0.40 12.52 3.62
N THR A 32 1.57 12.53 4.25
CA THR A 32 1.88 11.64 5.37
C THR A 32 0.99 11.92 6.58
N LEU A 33 0.79 13.19 6.94
CA LEU A 33 -0.11 13.56 8.04
C LEU A 33 -1.56 13.19 7.74
N ALA A 34 -2.02 13.42 6.51
CA ALA A 34 -3.35 13.01 6.09
C ALA A 34 -3.54 11.49 6.14
N GLY A 35 -2.53 10.72 5.70
CA GLY A 35 -2.52 9.26 5.81
C GLY A 35 -2.56 8.78 7.25
N ALA A 36 -1.77 9.39 8.15
CA ALA A 36 -1.78 9.07 9.58
C ALA A 36 -3.14 9.38 10.24
N ILE A 37 -3.74 10.52 9.92
CA ILE A 37 -5.07 10.89 10.41
C ILE A 37 -6.12 9.90 9.90
N LEU A 38 -6.10 9.56 8.60
CA LEU A 38 -7.01 8.58 8.04
C LEU A 38 -6.84 7.22 8.72
N SER A 39 -5.61 6.79 8.93
CA SER A 39 -5.30 5.53 9.63
C SER A 39 -5.89 5.51 11.03
N TYR A 40 -5.77 6.61 11.78
CA TYR A 40 -6.37 6.75 13.10
C TYR A 40 -7.91 6.71 13.06
N ILE A 41 -8.52 7.32 12.04
CA ILE A 41 -9.98 7.28 11.84
C ILE A 41 -10.43 5.84 11.55
N LEU A 42 -9.73 5.13 10.65
CA LEU A 42 -10.07 3.75 10.30
C LEU A 42 -9.95 2.82 11.51
N TRP A 43 -8.88 2.96 12.31
CA TRP A 43 -8.71 2.21 13.55
C TRP A 43 -9.88 2.38 14.53
N TYR A 44 -10.53 3.54 14.56
CA TYR A 44 -11.70 3.77 15.40
C TYR A 44 -13.03 3.37 14.74
N ALA A 45 -13.07 3.36 13.40
CA ALA A 45 -14.29 3.12 12.64
C ALA A 45 -14.56 1.63 12.38
N PHE A 46 -13.52 0.80 12.33
CA PHE A 46 -13.58 -0.63 12.04
C PHE A 46 -13.20 -1.45 13.28
N ASP A 47 -13.57 -2.73 13.29
CA ASP A 47 -13.16 -3.61 14.38
C ASP A 47 -11.65 -3.82 14.33
N PRO A 48 -10.93 -3.62 15.44
CA PRO A 48 -9.49 -3.77 15.46
C PRO A 48 -9.12 -5.23 15.28
N TYR A 49 -8.17 -5.50 14.39
CA TYR A 49 -7.46 -6.77 14.30
C TYR A 49 -6.02 -6.54 14.77
N ASP A 50 -5.66 -7.23 15.86
CA ASP A 50 -4.34 -7.17 16.44
C ASP A 50 -3.89 -8.60 16.75
N GLU A 51 -2.88 -9.09 16.02
CA GLU A 51 -2.32 -10.42 16.27
C GLU A 51 -1.76 -10.59 17.70
N GLU A 52 -1.38 -9.49 18.39
CA GLU A 52 -0.87 -9.53 19.77
C GLU A 52 -2.00 -9.59 20.82
N ASP A 53 -3.22 -9.15 20.51
CA ASP A 53 -4.39 -9.24 21.38
C ASP A 53 -5.39 -10.28 20.88
N GLU A 54 -5.28 -11.49 21.43
CA GLU A 54 -6.13 -12.64 21.10
C GLU A 54 -7.64 -12.33 21.15
N LYS A 55 -8.08 -11.40 22.01
CA LYS A 55 -9.50 -11.08 22.15
C LYS A 55 -10.03 -10.28 20.96
N THR A 56 -9.30 -9.27 20.51
CA THR A 56 -9.72 -8.42 19.38
C THR A 56 -9.64 -9.22 18.08
N MET A 57 -8.57 -10.00 17.90
CA MET A 57 -8.38 -10.90 16.77
C MET A 57 -9.55 -11.88 16.62
N LYS A 58 -9.89 -12.64 17.68
CA LYS A 58 -10.98 -13.63 17.60
C LYS A 58 -12.34 -13.03 17.34
N VAL A 59 -12.62 -11.84 17.88
CA VAL A 59 -13.90 -11.15 17.63
C VAL A 59 -14.11 -10.89 16.14
N TRP A 60 -13.04 -10.63 15.38
CA TRP A 60 -13.11 -10.43 13.95
C TRP A 60 -13.02 -11.74 13.16
N GLU A 61 -12.14 -12.66 13.54
CA GLU A 61 -12.00 -13.98 12.90
C GLU A 61 -13.27 -14.83 12.97
N ASP A 62 -14.02 -14.73 14.07
CA ASP A 62 -15.29 -15.45 14.26
C ASP A 62 -16.41 -14.91 13.35
N LYS A 63 -16.22 -13.75 12.72
CA LYS A 63 -17.16 -13.22 11.73
C LYS A 63 -16.93 -13.95 10.41
N GLY A 64 -17.99 -14.53 9.85
CA GLY A 64 -17.87 -15.34 8.64
C GLY A 64 -17.20 -14.60 7.47
N LEU A 65 -16.57 -15.37 6.57
CA LEU A 65 -15.79 -14.87 5.43
C LEU A 65 -16.45 -13.74 4.59
N PRO A 66 -17.77 -13.75 4.31
CA PRO A 66 -18.41 -12.62 3.61
C PRO A 66 -18.33 -11.29 4.36
N PHE A 67 -18.39 -11.32 5.70
CA PHE A 67 -18.23 -10.13 6.52
C PHE A 67 -16.79 -9.62 6.45
N GLN A 68 -15.80 -10.50 6.63
CA GLN A 68 -14.38 -10.17 6.59
C GLN A 68 -13.98 -9.53 5.25
N LEU A 69 -14.44 -10.10 4.13
CA LEU A 69 -14.17 -9.54 2.81
C LEU A 69 -14.83 -8.17 2.61
N LEU A 70 -16.05 -8.00 3.10
CA LEU A 70 -16.76 -6.72 3.01
C LEU A 70 -16.09 -5.64 3.89
N ASP A 71 -15.67 -6.00 5.09
CA ASP A 71 -14.94 -5.15 6.03
C ASP A 71 -13.66 -4.60 5.38
N ILE A 72 -12.79 -5.50 4.91
CA ILE A 72 -11.55 -5.15 4.19
C ILE A 72 -11.84 -4.33 2.93
N THR A 73 -12.87 -4.71 2.16
CA THR A 73 -13.22 -3.98 0.93
C THR A 73 -13.65 -2.55 1.23
N LEU A 74 -14.44 -2.33 2.29
CA LEU A 74 -14.86 -1.00 2.70
C LEU A 74 -13.67 -0.16 3.18
N GLU A 75 -12.78 -0.73 3.99
CA GLU A 75 -11.53 -0.05 4.40
C GLU A 75 -10.73 0.39 3.18
N LEU A 76 -10.49 -0.49 2.22
CA LEU A 76 -9.76 -0.20 0.98
C LEU A 76 -10.45 0.86 0.11
N VAL A 77 -11.79 0.83 0.01
CA VAL A 77 -12.55 1.83 -0.74
C VAL A 77 -12.44 3.21 -0.10
N ILE A 78 -12.55 3.31 1.23
CA ILE A 78 -12.40 4.58 1.95
C ILE A 78 -10.99 5.14 1.73
N ILE A 79 -9.96 4.30 1.81
CA ILE A 79 -8.58 4.68 1.53
C ILE A 79 -8.45 5.22 0.10
N ALA A 80 -8.93 4.48 -0.90
CA ALA A 80 -8.82 4.84 -2.30
C ALA A 80 -9.56 6.15 -2.62
N VAL A 81 -10.79 6.32 -2.11
CA VAL A 81 -11.59 7.53 -2.30
C VAL A 81 -10.91 8.73 -1.63
N THR A 82 -10.41 8.57 -0.41
CA THR A 82 -9.71 9.64 0.31
C THR A 82 -8.41 10.02 -0.39
N ALA A 83 -7.64 9.02 -0.86
CA ALA A 83 -6.42 9.23 -1.65
C ALA A 83 -6.70 10.07 -2.90
N PHE A 84 -7.75 9.68 -3.64
CA PHE A 84 -8.15 10.36 -4.86
C PHE A 84 -8.49 11.82 -4.58
N TRP A 85 -9.34 12.09 -3.60
CA TRP A 85 -9.74 13.46 -3.29
C TRP A 85 -8.58 14.30 -2.75
N LEU A 86 -7.74 13.73 -1.89
CA LEU A 86 -6.56 14.44 -1.38
C LEU A 86 -5.61 14.82 -2.52
N ALA A 87 -5.28 13.87 -3.39
CA ALA A 87 -4.45 14.13 -4.55
C ALA A 87 -5.10 15.17 -5.48
N TYR A 88 -6.41 15.06 -5.73
CA TYR A 88 -7.15 16.04 -6.52
C TYR A 88 -7.04 17.46 -5.94
N TYR A 89 -7.23 17.63 -4.62
CA TYR A 89 -7.13 18.96 -4.00
C TYR A 89 -5.71 19.50 -4.00
N LEU A 90 -4.71 18.67 -3.70
CA LEU A 90 -3.30 19.09 -3.72
C LEU A 90 -2.82 19.43 -5.12
N ASN A 91 -3.31 18.73 -6.15
CA ASN A 91 -2.98 19.01 -7.54
C ASN A 91 -3.55 20.32 -8.06
N ASN A 92 -4.67 20.77 -7.47
CA ASN A 92 -5.30 22.04 -7.79
C ASN A 92 -4.89 23.17 -6.85
N ALA A 93 -4.12 22.88 -5.80
CA ALA A 93 -3.64 23.89 -4.87
C ALA A 93 -2.48 24.69 -5.50
N PRO A 94 -2.42 26.02 -5.28
CA PRO A 94 -1.27 26.79 -5.71
C PRO A 94 -0.01 26.29 -4.97
N PRO A 95 1.16 26.22 -5.63
CA PRO A 95 2.40 25.83 -4.97
C PRO A 95 2.73 26.82 -3.85
N ILE A 96 3.22 26.29 -2.73
CA ILE A 96 3.54 27.07 -1.53
C ILE A 96 4.80 27.91 -1.77
N ILE A 97 5.82 27.31 -2.40
CA ILE A 97 7.00 28.03 -2.89
C ILE A 97 6.75 28.38 -4.36
N PRO A 98 6.81 29.66 -4.77
CA PRO A 98 6.55 30.06 -6.15
C PRO A 98 7.46 29.33 -7.14
N VAL A 99 6.87 28.81 -8.23
CA VAL A 99 7.58 28.12 -9.30
C VAL A 99 7.28 28.80 -10.64
N ARG A 100 8.19 28.69 -11.61
CA ARG A 100 7.99 29.27 -12.94
C ARG A 100 6.86 28.53 -13.68
N LYS A 101 6.02 29.30 -14.38
CA LYS A 101 4.92 28.77 -15.22
C LYS A 101 5.45 27.68 -16.17
N GLY A 102 4.88 26.47 -16.06
CA GLY A 102 5.28 25.31 -16.86
C GLY A 102 5.96 24.18 -16.09
N LEU A 103 6.52 24.43 -14.90
CA LEU A 103 7.02 23.37 -13.99
C LEU A 103 6.01 22.99 -12.90
N GLU A 104 4.86 23.66 -12.88
CA GLU A 104 3.78 23.43 -11.91
C GLU A 104 3.10 22.07 -12.11
N SER A 105 3.06 21.51 -13.33
CA SER A 105 2.44 20.20 -13.59
C SER A 105 3.31 19.01 -13.21
N ASP A 106 4.64 19.20 -13.12
CA ASP A 106 5.60 18.12 -12.86
C ASP A 106 5.66 17.74 -11.37
N ILE A 107 5.18 18.62 -10.49
CA ILE A 107 5.23 18.43 -9.03
C ILE A 107 4.12 17.52 -8.51
N THR A 108 2.96 17.50 -9.18
CA THR A 108 1.70 17.27 -8.46
C THR A 108 1.10 15.88 -8.68
N SER A 109 1.07 15.32 -9.89
CA SER A 109 0.21 14.15 -10.14
C SER A 109 0.73 12.79 -9.64
N TYR A 110 2.05 12.54 -9.64
CA TYR A 110 2.60 11.20 -9.33
C TYR A 110 3.07 11.07 -7.88
N THR A 111 3.68 12.14 -7.36
CA THR A 111 4.35 12.13 -6.07
C THR A 111 3.37 12.16 -4.89
N SER A 112 2.27 12.93 -5.01
CA SER A 112 1.27 13.08 -3.94
C SER A 112 0.52 11.77 -3.65
N GLY A 113 0.07 11.07 -4.69
CA GLY A 113 -0.63 9.78 -4.56
C GLY A 113 0.25 8.67 -3.98
N MET A 114 1.53 8.61 -4.37
CA MET A 114 2.45 7.60 -3.83
C MET A 114 2.76 7.84 -2.36
N PHE A 115 3.02 9.08 -1.93
CA PHE A 115 3.31 9.37 -0.51
C PHE A 115 2.10 9.13 0.38
N PHE A 116 0.89 9.44 -0.10
CA PHE A 116 -0.33 9.14 0.66
C PHE A 116 -0.53 7.63 0.83
N MET A 117 -0.44 6.86 -0.27
CA MET A 117 -0.58 5.40 -0.21
C MET A 117 0.48 4.77 0.68
N PHE A 118 1.74 5.22 0.58
CA PHE A 118 2.81 4.77 1.48
C PHE A 118 2.49 5.06 2.95
N ALA A 119 2.02 6.26 3.27
CA ALA A 119 1.68 6.62 4.64
C ALA A 119 0.53 5.77 5.19
N VAL A 120 -0.51 5.53 4.41
CA VAL A 120 -1.62 4.66 4.82
C VAL A 120 -1.11 3.25 5.12
N PHE A 121 -0.30 2.66 4.25
CA PHE A 121 0.24 1.31 4.51
C PHE A 121 1.24 1.24 5.67
N ILE A 122 1.96 2.32 5.98
CA ILE A 122 2.87 2.38 7.14
C ILE A 122 2.10 2.41 8.46
N PHE A 123 0.98 3.14 8.51
CA PHE A 123 0.24 3.36 9.76
C PHE A 123 -0.91 2.38 9.99
N LEU A 124 -1.36 1.68 8.94
CA LEU A 124 -2.48 0.74 9.00
C LEU A 124 -1.99 -0.71 9.11
N ASN A 125 -1.40 -1.04 10.26
CA ASN A 125 -0.90 -2.39 10.55
C ASN A 125 -2.05 -3.43 10.57
N ASP A 126 -3.16 -3.06 11.19
CA ASP A 126 -4.39 -3.85 11.32
C ASP A 126 -4.91 -4.39 9.96
N LEU A 127 -5.14 -3.50 8.98
CA LEU A 127 -5.59 -3.92 7.64
C LEU A 127 -4.61 -4.89 6.96
N THR A 128 -3.30 -4.69 7.19
CA THR A 128 -2.26 -5.57 6.64
C THR A 128 -2.38 -6.97 7.23
N GLU A 129 -2.64 -7.07 8.52
CA GLU A 129 -2.86 -8.35 9.23
C GLU A 129 -4.17 -9.02 8.79
N LYS A 130 -5.29 -8.27 8.70
CA LYS A 130 -6.56 -8.78 8.13
C LYS A 130 -6.39 -9.35 6.72
N LEU A 131 -5.65 -8.66 5.85
CA LEU A 131 -5.36 -9.12 4.49
C LEU A 131 -4.53 -10.41 4.49
N LYS A 132 -3.50 -10.49 5.33
CA LYS A 132 -2.69 -11.73 5.48
C LYS A 132 -3.56 -12.88 5.93
N TYR A 133 -4.43 -12.68 6.92
CA TYR A 133 -5.35 -13.70 7.41
C TYR A 133 -6.25 -14.23 6.30
N VAL A 134 -6.94 -13.34 5.58
CA VAL A 134 -7.87 -13.74 4.51
C VAL A 134 -7.13 -14.43 3.37
N PHE A 135 -5.96 -13.95 2.98
CA PHE A 135 -5.17 -14.62 1.94
C PHE A 135 -4.65 -15.99 2.39
N ASN A 136 -4.22 -16.13 3.64
CA ASN A 136 -3.82 -17.42 4.18
C ASN A 136 -5.02 -18.38 4.28
N PHE A 137 -6.18 -17.89 4.67
CA PHE A 137 -7.40 -18.70 4.73
C PHE A 137 -7.84 -19.21 3.34
N ILE A 138 -7.74 -18.37 2.30
CA ILE A 138 -8.18 -18.72 0.94
C ILE A 138 -7.11 -19.51 0.17
N LEU A 139 -5.85 -19.12 0.29
CA LEU A 139 -4.75 -19.59 -0.56
C LEU A 139 -3.68 -20.37 0.20
N GLY A 140 -3.69 -20.38 1.53
CA GLY A 140 -2.64 -20.96 2.37
C GLY A 140 -2.37 -22.42 2.04
N ASP A 141 -3.42 -23.25 1.94
CA ASP A 141 -3.27 -24.67 1.58
C ASP A 141 -2.64 -24.89 0.20
N TRP A 142 -2.92 -23.99 -0.76
CA TRP A 142 -2.33 -24.05 -2.09
C TRP A 142 -0.86 -23.63 -2.06
N PHE A 143 -0.53 -22.53 -1.37
CA PHE A 143 0.84 -22.05 -1.22
C PHE A 143 1.70 -23.01 -0.40
N ASP A 144 1.19 -23.55 0.71
CA ASP A 144 1.86 -24.55 1.55
C ASP A 144 2.19 -25.82 0.76
N TYR A 145 1.45 -26.12 -0.31
CA TYR A 145 1.74 -27.25 -1.18
C TYR A 145 2.80 -26.92 -2.24
N PHE A 146 2.69 -25.78 -2.92
CA PHE A 146 3.53 -25.47 -4.07
C PHE A 146 4.81 -24.71 -3.71
N ILE A 147 4.79 -23.86 -2.69
CA ILE A 147 5.89 -22.95 -2.37
C ILE A 147 6.58 -23.39 -1.07
N PRO A 148 7.91 -23.56 -1.07
CA PRO A 148 8.67 -23.84 0.14
C PRO A 148 8.57 -22.69 1.15
N GLU A 149 8.25 -23.00 2.41
CA GLU A 149 8.04 -22.01 3.47
C GLU A 149 9.37 -21.46 4.04
N GLU A 150 10.45 -22.24 3.99
CA GLU A 150 11.74 -21.87 4.58
C GLU A 150 12.76 -21.45 3.51
N GLY A 151 13.60 -20.47 3.85
CA GLY A 151 14.74 -20.03 3.05
C GLY A 151 14.50 -18.76 2.24
N SER A 152 15.48 -18.38 1.42
CA SER A 152 15.43 -17.18 0.58
C SER A 152 15.55 -17.57 -0.89
N LEU A 153 14.71 -16.98 -1.74
CA LEU A 153 14.84 -17.11 -3.20
C LEU A 153 16.16 -16.50 -3.70
N LEU A 154 16.66 -15.45 -3.03
CA LEU A 154 17.87 -14.75 -3.44
C LEU A 154 19.13 -15.60 -3.25
N ASP A 155 19.13 -16.47 -2.24
CA ASP A 155 20.27 -17.35 -1.92
C ASP A 155 20.03 -18.80 -2.36
N ALA A 156 18.91 -19.06 -3.05
CA ALA A 156 18.47 -20.39 -3.49
C ALA A 156 18.44 -21.46 -2.38
N THR A 157 18.26 -21.05 -1.12
CA THR A 157 18.21 -21.91 0.07
C THR A 157 16.79 -22.41 0.39
N VAL A 158 15.85 -22.24 -0.55
CA VAL A 158 14.44 -22.58 -0.36
C VAL A 158 14.25 -24.07 -0.09
N SER A 159 13.55 -24.40 0.99
CA SER A 159 13.29 -25.77 1.41
C SER A 159 11.92 -25.93 2.06
N TYR A 160 11.28 -27.08 1.82
CA TYR A 160 9.98 -27.36 2.43
C TYR A 160 10.16 -27.66 3.92
N SER A 161 9.33 -27.03 4.75
CA SER A 161 9.34 -27.22 6.20
C SER A 161 8.96 -28.66 6.57
N GLU A 162 9.27 -29.08 7.81
CA GLU A 162 8.87 -30.42 8.29
C GLU A 162 7.34 -30.62 8.22
N ARG A 163 6.57 -29.55 8.46
CA ARG A 163 5.11 -29.54 8.37
C ARG A 163 4.65 -29.86 6.94
N GLN A 164 5.19 -29.15 5.94
CA GLN A 164 4.88 -29.37 4.52
C GLN A 164 5.25 -30.80 4.08
N ARG A 165 6.43 -31.30 4.48
CA ARG A 165 6.85 -32.68 4.13
C ARG A 165 5.89 -33.73 4.68
N ARG A 166 5.37 -33.55 5.89
CA ARG A 166 4.37 -34.44 6.49
C ARG A 166 3.04 -34.40 5.75
N LEU A 167 2.58 -33.22 5.33
CA LEU A 167 1.37 -33.05 4.52
C LEU A 167 1.51 -33.77 3.16
N HIS A 168 2.63 -33.59 2.46
CA HIS A 168 2.91 -34.26 1.19
C HIS A 168 3.01 -35.78 1.35
N ALA A 169 3.58 -36.26 2.46
CA ALA A 169 3.67 -37.69 2.75
C ALA A 169 2.29 -38.32 3.07
N ALA A 170 1.40 -37.60 3.77
CA ALA A 170 0.05 -38.06 4.07
C ALA A 170 -0.81 -38.18 2.80
N GLN A 171 -0.77 -37.20 1.89
CA GLN A 171 -1.51 -37.26 0.63
C GLN A 171 -1.02 -38.36 -0.31
N LYS A 172 0.30 -38.59 -0.43
CA LYS A 172 0.84 -39.70 -1.24
C LYS A 172 0.31 -41.07 -0.78
N ARG A 173 0.10 -41.26 0.53
CA ARG A 173 -0.48 -42.50 1.07
C ARG A 173 -1.96 -42.69 0.72
N HIS A 174 -2.70 -41.61 0.50
CA HIS A 174 -4.10 -41.67 0.06
C HIS A 174 -4.25 -41.91 -1.45
N ALA A 175 -3.29 -41.45 -2.27
CA ALA A 175 -3.31 -41.64 -3.72
C ALA A 175 -2.82 -43.03 -4.19
N THR A 176 -2.23 -43.84 -3.30
CA THR A 176 -1.68 -45.18 -3.62
C THR A 176 -2.58 -46.34 -3.13
N LYS A 177 -3.82 -46.04 -2.77
CA LYS A 177 -4.88 -47.02 -2.50
C LYS A 177 -5.91 -46.96 -3.61
#